data_AF-A0A536CFJ2-F1
#
_entry.id   AF-A0A536CFJ2-F1
#
_cell.length_a   1.000
_cell.length_b   1.000
_cell.length_c   1.000
_cell.angle_alpha   90.00
_cell.angle_beta   90.00
_cell.angle_gamma   90.00
#
_symmetry.space_group_name_H-M   'P 1'
#
loop_
_entity.id
_entity.type
_entity.pdbx_description
1 polymer ?
#
loop_
_entity_poly.entity_id
_entity_poly.type
_entity_poly.pdbx_seq_one_letter_code
_entity_poly.pdbx_strand_id
1 'polypeptide(L)'
;PQVYFALRPVDYAVVGTRLDEFDRPSDNATSEVRSRYTGGGGVDVGGGLERLATAAAIADGNLLLSGDVSSDSKLLLHRQIQERVAHVAPFLRLDSDPYQVILNGHLLWVQDAYTWTNRYPDASVQGGANYLRNSVKVTIDDYDGSMRFYVVQPDDPILQVWMRLYPTLFTRLDQAPPGLIAHFRYPEDLLNSQAALLATYHMTDPQTFYNREDLWNIAQETYADRTQQMQAYYTTLRLPGESTTEFASILPFTPSGQNRNNMLAWMMARSDQPNYGQLLVYRFPQGKLVFGPQQIEARINQEPAISSQVSLWNQQGSQVLRGNVLVIPLEDAVLYVQPLYIQAQSSPLPELKRIIVASTGAVVMSDRLDVALGALGQGRSGEVLASAAPASAQAQPQPQPSGATTPQTVSADLAAAARDHLRAAEAAAGRGDWAAYGTEMAAVHQLLDQLAAAAGR
;
A
#
# COMPACT_ATOMS: atom_id res chain seq x y z
N PRO A 1 4.83 -7.27 -21.56
CA PRO A 1 5.06 -5.87 -21.96
C PRO A 1 6.56 -5.63 -21.90
N GLN A 2 7.12 -4.96 -22.91
CA GLN A 2 8.56 -4.69 -23.00
C GLN A 2 8.87 -3.39 -22.25
N VAL A 3 9.87 -3.39 -21.38
CA VAL A 3 10.19 -2.25 -20.50
C VAL A 3 11.63 -1.83 -20.74
N TYR A 4 11.82 -0.61 -21.25
CA TYR A 4 13.14 -0.03 -21.53
C TYR A 4 13.52 1.06 -20.53
N PHE A 5 12.54 1.75 -19.94
CA PHE A 5 12.72 2.80 -18.94
C PHE A 5 12.10 2.37 -17.62
N ALA A 6 12.89 2.39 -16.54
CA ALA A 6 12.50 1.79 -15.26
C ALA A 6 13.17 2.48 -14.08
N LEU A 7 12.87 1.99 -12.87
CA LEU A 7 13.47 2.45 -11.63
C LEU A 7 14.93 2.04 -11.43
N ARG A 8 15.31 0.87 -11.97
CA ARG A 8 16.68 0.38 -11.81
C ARG A 8 17.65 1.25 -12.60
N PRO A 9 18.81 1.60 -12.03
CA PRO A 9 19.84 2.30 -12.76
C PRO A 9 20.37 1.36 -13.85
N VAL A 10 20.14 1.75 -15.09
CA VAL A 10 20.76 1.12 -16.26
C VAL A 10 21.23 2.26 -17.15
N ASP A 11 22.55 2.42 -17.25
CA ASP A 11 23.16 3.62 -17.82
C ASP A 11 22.72 3.88 -19.26
N TYR A 12 22.72 2.84 -20.08
CA TYR A 12 22.27 2.90 -21.47
C TYR A 12 21.74 1.56 -22.00
N ALA A 13 21.16 1.57 -23.20
CA ALA A 13 20.94 0.37 -24.01
C ALA A 13 21.09 0.71 -25.50
N VAL A 14 21.62 -0.24 -26.27
CA VAL A 14 21.61 -0.18 -27.73
C VAL A 14 20.52 -1.08 -28.23
N VAL A 15 19.53 -0.50 -28.90
CA VAL A 15 18.30 -1.18 -29.34
C VAL A 15 18.15 -1.07 -30.84
N GLY A 16 17.25 -1.87 -31.43
CA GLY A 16 17.12 -1.93 -32.88
C GLY A 16 18.40 -2.45 -33.53
N THR A 17 19.07 -3.40 -32.88
CA THR A 17 20.26 -4.08 -33.44
C THR A 17 19.82 -5.21 -34.37
N ARG A 18 20.78 -5.87 -35.02
CA ARG A 18 20.54 -7.08 -35.82
C ARG A 18 20.20 -8.29 -34.95
N LEU A 19 20.55 -8.27 -33.66
CA LEU A 19 20.19 -9.28 -32.68
C LEU A 19 18.82 -8.96 -32.09
N ASP A 20 17.94 -9.97 -32.08
CA ASP A 20 16.66 -9.84 -31.42
C ASP A 20 16.80 -9.98 -29.89
N GLU A 21 16.02 -9.16 -29.20
CA GLU A 21 16.02 -9.04 -27.76
C GLU A 21 15.16 -10.16 -27.15
N PHE A 22 15.58 -10.67 -25.99
CA PHE A 22 14.75 -11.60 -25.23
C PHE A 22 13.55 -10.86 -24.65
N ASP A 23 12.33 -11.35 -24.90
CA ASP A 23 11.09 -10.80 -24.34
C ASP A 23 10.62 -11.65 -23.15
N ARG A 24 10.27 -12.91 -23.41
CA ARG A 24 9.76 -13.83 -22.39
C ARG A 24 10.01 -15.30 -22.76
N PRO A 25 9.99 -16.22 -21.77
CA PRO A 25 9.90 -17.65 -22.05
C PRO A 25 8.63 -17.94 -22.85
N SER A 26 8.70 -18.84 -23.84
CA SER A 26 7.50 -19.30 -24.53
C SER A 26 6.80 -20.39 -23.73
N ASP A 27 5.49 -20.54 -23.94
CA ASP A 27 4.65 -21.51 -23.23
C ASP A 27 5.10 -22.97 -23.49
N ASN A 28 5.83 -23.19 -24.58
CA ASN A 28 6.56 -24.42 -24.85
C ASN A 28 8.00 -24.22 -24.34
N ALA A 29 8.41 -25.00 -23.32
CA ALA A 29 9.70 -24.87 -22.62
C ALA A 29 10.98 -25.01 -23.50
N THR A 30 10.84 -25.12 -24.82
CA THR A 30 11.90 -25.27 -25.82
C THR A 30 12.12 -24.03 -26.70
N SER A 31 11.31 -22.98 -26.58
CA SER A 31 11.50 -21.73 -27.33
C SER A 31 11.39 -20.47 -26.48
N GLU A 32 12.00 -19.38 -26.95
CA GLU A 32 11.95 -18.05 -26.36
C GLU A 32 11.18 -17.12 -27.31
N VAL A 33 10.36 -16.24 -26.74
CA VAL A 33 9.77 -15.14 -27.51
C VAL A 33 10.83 -14.04 -27.60
N ARG A 34 11.14 -13.66 -28.84
CA ARG A 34 12.08 -12.60 -29.16
C ARG A 34 11.33 -11.38 -29.65
N SER A 35 11.90 -10.21 -29.42
CA SER A 35 11.34 -8.94 -29.83
C SER A 35 12.42 -8.01 -30.36
N ARG A 36 11.99 -6.92 -30.99
CA ARG A 36 12.87 -5.86 -31.44
C ARG A 36 12.23 -4.53 -31.11
N TYR A 37 13.02 -3.63 -30.53
CA TYR A 37 12.56 -2.29 -30.24
C TYR A 37 12.12 -1.56 -31.52
N THR A 38 10.91 -1.01 -31.49
CA THR A 38 10.31 -0.22 -32.57
C THR A 38 9.86 1.17 -32.09
N GLY A 39 10.20 1.54 -30.86
CA GLY A 39 9.82 2.82 -30.27
C GLY A 39 10.55 4.01 -30.91
N GLY A 40 9.97 5.20 -30.75
CA GLY A 40 10.54 6.44 -31.29
C GLY A 40 11.67 7.04 -30.44
N GLY A 41 11.89 6.51 -29.24
CA GLY A 41 12.87 7.03 -28.28
C GLY A 41 14.31 6.65 -28.61
N GLY A 42 15.26 7.44 -28.11
CA GLY A 42 16.69 7.22 -28.27
C GLY A 42 17.36 8.15 -29.28
N VAL A 43 18.69 8.16 -29.24
CA VAL A 43 19.55 8.86 -30.21
C VAL A 43 19.96 7.87 -31.29
N ASP A 44 19.83 8.24 -32.55
CA ASP A 44 20.29 7.38 -33.65
C ASP A 44 21.81 7.20 -33.55
N VAL A 45 22.27 5.94 -33.55
CA VAL A 45 23.70 5.62 -33.52
C VAL A 45 24.36 6.02 -34.83
N GLY A 46 23.64 5.90 -35.95
CA GLY A 46 24.13 6.29 -37.27
C GLY A 46 25.33 5.47 -37.74
N GLY A 47 26.01 5.99 -38.76
CA GLY A 47 27.24 5.39 -39.31
C GLY A 47 28.50 6.06 -38.77
N GLY A 48 29.68 5.55 -39.17
CA GLY A 48 30.97 6.26 -39.09
C GLY A 48 31.23 7.14 -37.85
N LEU A 49 31.10 8.46 -38.03
CA LEU A 49 31.43 9.48 -37.03
C LEU A 49 30.35 9.61 -35.94
N GLU A 50 29.07 9.44 -36.27
CA GLU A 50 27.97 9.42 -35.31
C GLU A 50 28.13 8.24 -34.33
N ARG A 51 28.53 7.08 -34.86
CA ARG A 51 28.85 5.90 -34.06
C ARG A 51 30.06 6.12 -33.16
N LEU A 52 31.08 6.83 -33.65
CA LEU A 52 32.25 7.21 -32.85
C LEU A 52 31.87 8.20 -31.73
N ALA A 53 31.04 9.20 -32.03
CA ALA A 53 30.58 10.19 -31.06
C ALA A 53 29.72 9.54 -29.96
N THR A 54 28.79 8.67 -30.34
CA THR A 54 27.96 7.92 -29.38
C THR A 54 28.82 6.98 -28.52
N ALA A 55 29.79 6.27 -29.10
CA ALA A 55 30.72 5.42 -28.36
C ALA A 55 31.57 6.21 -27.36
N ALA A 56 32.05 7.40 -27.77
CA ALA A 56 32.81 8.29 -26.89
C ALA A 56 31.94 8.85 -25.75
N ALA A 57 30.68 9.19 -26.03
CA ALA A 57 29.74 9.73 -25.03
C ALA A 57 29.44 8.74 -23.91
N ILE A 58 29.35 7.44 -24.22
CA ILE A 58 29.13 6.38 -23.23
C ILE A 58 30.43 5.71 -22.74
N ALA A 59 31.59 6.17 -23.23
CA ALA A 59 32.89 5.59 -22.96
C ALA A 59 32.98 4.06 -23.24
N ASP A 60 32.28 3.56 -24.25
CA ASP A 60 32.26 2.13 -24.60
C ASP A 60 32.73 1.87 -26.04
N GLY A 61 33.96 1.37 -26.16
CA GLY A 61 34.57 1.01 -27.44
C GLY A 61 33.92 -0.21 -28.11
N ASN A 62 33.22 -1.07 -27.37
CA ASN A 62 32.53 -2.24 -27.94
C ASN A 62 31.41 -1.81 -28.89
N LEU A 63 30.82 -0.63 -28.67
CA LEU A 63 29.84 -0.05 -29.58
C LEU A 63 30.42 0.10 -30.99
N LEU A 64 31.72 0.40 -31.16
CA LEU A 64 32.35 0.52 -32.48
C LEU A 64 32.63 -0.83 -33.14
N LEU A 65 32.92 -1.85 -32.34
CA LEU A 65 33.40 -3.16 -32.80
C LEU A 65 32.26 -4.17 -33.04
N SER A 66 31.09 -3.96 -32.44
CA SER A 66 29.96 -4.89 -32.55
C SER A 66 29.40 -4.97 -33.99
N GLY A 67 29.37 -6.17 -34.56
CA GLY A 67 28.75 -6.41 -35.88
C GLY A 67 27.22 -6.33 -35.89
N ASP A 68 26.59 -6.31 -34.72
CA ASP A 68 25.13 -6.34 -34.57
C ASP A 68 24.54 -4.93 -34.60
N VAL A 69 25.33 -3.92 -34.25
CA VAL A 69 24.93 -2.51 -34.28
C VAL A 69 24.98 -1.99 -35.72
N SER A 70 23.86 -1.44 -36.16
CA SER A 70 23.66 -0.88 -37.51
C SER A 70 23.42 0.62 -37.47
N SER A 71 23.33 1.27 -38.64
CA SER A 71 22.97 2.69 -38.73
C SER A 71 21.59 3.01 -38.19
N ASP A 72 20.69 2.02 -38.17
CA ASP A 72 19.31 2.16 -37.73
C ASP A 72 19.15 1.86 -36.23
N SER A 73 20.24 1.45 -35.57
CA SER A 73 20.24 1.19 -34.13
C SER A 73 20.16 2.49 -33.36
N LYS A 74 19.52 2.43 -32.19
CA LYS A 74 19.31 3.58 -31.30
C LYS A 74 20.01 3.37 -29.97
N LEU A 75 20.54 4.45 -29.43
CA LEU A 75 21.11 4.53 -28.10
C LEU A 75 20.07 5.14 -27.15
N LEU A 76 19.57 4.32 -26.23
CA LEU A 76 18.73 4.78 -25.12
C LEU A 76 19.63 5.22 -23.97
N LEU A 77 19.53 6.49 -23.57
CA LEU A 77 20.26 7.10 -22.46
C LEU A 77 19.31 7.54 -21.35
N HIS A 78 19.85 7.70 -20.13
CA HIS A 78 19.10 8.16 -18.95
C HIS A 78 17.81 7.34 -18.80
N ARG A 79 17.97 6.02 -18.72
CA ARG A 79 16.85 5.07 -18.70
C ARG A 79 16.18 5.01 -17.33
N GLN A 80 16.89 5.44 -16.30
CA GLN A 80 16.33 5.58 -14.97
C GLN A 80 15.36 6.76 -14.95
N ILE A 81 14.11 6.52 -14.55
CA ILE A 81 13.02 7.51 -14.70
C ILE A 81 13.30 8.82 -13.96
N GLN A 82 13.85 8.77 -12.75
CA GLN A 82 14.14 9.96 -11.94
C GLN A 82 15.31 10.76 -12.52
N GLU A 83 16.41 10.09 -12.89
CA GLU A 83 17.53 10.72 -13.58
C GLU A 83 17.08 11.43 -14.87
N ARG A 84 16.23 10.76 -15.66
CA ARG A 84 15.70 11.31 -16.91
C ARG A 84 14.91 12.60 -16.70
N VAL A 85 14.01 12.60 -15.72
CA VAL A 85 13.21 13.77 -15.39
C VAL A 85 14.12 14.88 -14.84
N ALA A 86 15.06 14.55 -13.95
CA ALA A 86 16.01 15.51 -13.39
C ALA A 86 16.94 16.12 -14.46
N HIS A 87 17.26 15.36 -15.52
CA HIS A 87 18.06 15.86 -16.64
C HIS A 87 17.28 16.92 -17.46
N VAL A 88 15.97 16.73 -17.65
CA VAL A 88 15.12 17.66 -18.43
C VAL A 88 14.62 18.84 -17.61
N ALA A 89 14.28 18.62 -16.34
CA ALA A 89 13.71 19.63 -15.45
C ALA A 89 14.43 19.66 -14.08
N PRO A 90 15.72 20.02 -14.04
CA PRO A 90 16.53 19.99 -12.80
C PRO A 90 16.07 20.99 -11.73
N PHE A 91 15.20 21.93 -12.10
CA PHE A 91 14.60 22.91 -11.19
C PHE A 91 13.39 22.37 -10.41
N LEU A 92 12.88 21.19 -10.77
CA LEU A 92 11.86 20.47 -10.01
C LEU A 92 12.54 19.49 -9.05
N ARG A 93 12.07 19.43 -7.81
CA ARG A 93 12.47 18.38 -6.88
C ARG A 93 11.54 17.19 -7.05
N LEU A 94 12.08 15.99 -7.24
CA LEU A 94 11.27 14.80 -7.46
C LEU A 94 10.87 14.16 -6.14
N ASP A 95 9.66 13.61 -6.08
CA ASP A 95 9.22 12.70 -5.01
C ASP A 95 10.01 11.40 -5.04
N SER A 96 10.27 10.85 -3.87
CA SER A 96 11.08 9.65 -3.69
C SER A 96 10.40 8.38 -4.22
N ASP A 97 9.07 8.32 -4.30
CA ASP A 97 8.31 7.15 -4.73
C ASP A 97 7.58 7.42 -6.07
N PRO A 98 8.15 7.07 -7.22
CA PRO A 98 7.41 7.01 -8.49
C PRO A 98 6.64 5.70 -8.62
N TYR A 99 5.53 5.73 -9.34
CA TYR A 99 4.62 4.59 -9.46
C TYR A 99 4.21 4.34 -10.90
N GLN A 100 3.79 3.10 -11.19
CA GLN A 100 3.39 2.70 -12.54
C GLN A 100 1.87 2.61 -12.64
N VAL A 101 1.32 3.05 -13.77
CA VAL A 101 -0.09 2.98 -14.11
C VAL A 101 -0.27 2.27 -15.44
N ILE A 102 -1.38 1.54 -15.58
CA ILE A 102 -1.77 0.92 -16.85
C ILE A 102 -2.82 1.82 -17.49
N LEU A 103 -2.49 2.41 -18.63
CA LEU A 103 -3.41 3.25 -19.39
C LEU A 103 -3.61 2.65 -20.79
N ASN A 104 -4.82 2.13 -21.06
CA ASN A 104 -5.16 1.51 -22.34
C ASN A 104 -4.18 0.40 -22.78
N GLY A 105 -3.67 -0.39 -21.84
CA GLY A 105 -2.70 -1.47 -22.10
C GLY A 105 -1.24 -1.00 -22.21
N HIS A 106 -0.98 0.30 -22.12
CA HIS A 106 0.37 0.87 -22.01
C HIS A 106 0.75 1.07 -20.55
N LEU A 107 2.03 0.88 -20.26
CA LEU A 107 2.59 1.10 -18.94
C LEU A 107 3.24 2.48 -18.91
N LEU A 108 2.80 3.31 -17.98
CA LEU A 108 3.33 4.65 -17.78
C LEU A 108 3.85 4.78 -16.35
N TRP A 109 5.07 5.27 -16.20
CA TRP A 109 5.53 5.77 -14.91
C TRP A 109 4.92 7.14 -14.65
N VAL A 110 4.56 7.39 -13.40
CA VAL A 110 4.14 8.70 -12.90
C VAL A 110 5.10 9.10 -11.79
N GLN A 111 5.69 10.28 -11.95
CA GLN A 111 6.61 10.90 -11.01
C GLN A 111 6.00 12.21 -10.52
N ASP A 112 5.77 12.30 -9.21
CA ASP A 112 5.42 13.56 -8.56
C ASP A 112 6.63 14.50 -8.52
N ALA A 113 6.40 15.77 -8.84
CA ALA A 113 7.46 16.76 -8.94
C ALA A 113 7.05 18.09 -8.31
N TYR A 114 7.94 18.60 -7.48
CA TYR A 114 7.73 19.74 -6.62
C TYR A 114 8.43 20.97 -7.12
N THR A 115 7.72 22.11 -7.05
CA THR A 115 8.42 23.38 -6.88
C THR A 115 8.75 23.56 -5.39
N TRP A 116 9.93 24.10 -5.13
CA TRP A 116 10.41 24.26 -3.77
C TRP A 116 11.34 25.46 -3.65
N THR A 117 11.44 26.00 -2.45
CA THR A 117 12.48 26.98 -2.08
C THR A 117 12.64 27.01 -0.57
N ASN A 118 13.79 27.53 -0.11
CA ASN A 118 14.03 27.88 1.29
C ASN A 118 14.07 29.39 1.53
N ARG A 119 13.59 30.18 0.55
CA ARG A 119 13.62 31.65 0.56
C ARG A 119 12.24 32.26 0.34
N TYR A 120 11.18 31.50 0.56
CA TYR A 120 9.83 32.05 0.48
C TYR A 120 9.63 33.06 1.61
N PRO A 121 9.16 34.29 1.34
CA PRO A 121 8.99 35.32 2.37
C PRO A 121 8.05 34.88 3.49
N ASP A 122 8.31 35.33 4.71
CA ASP A 122 7.47 35.13 5.89
C ASP A 122 7.13 33.66 6.23
N ALA A 123 7.98 32.72 5.79
CA ALA A 123 7.82 31.30 6.05
C ALA A 123 9.06 30.70 6.74
N SER A 124 8.83 29.89 7.78
CA SER A 124 9.89 29.21 8.52
C SER A 124 10.47 28.02 7.74
N VAL A 125 11.79 27.91 7.69
CA VAL A 125 12.47 26.77 7.05
C VAL A 125 12.37 25.53 7.93
N GLN A 126 11.85 24.44 7.37
CA GLN A 126 11.67 23.14 8.00
C GLN A 126 12.09 22.05 7.00
N GLY A 127 12.96 21.12 7.41
CA GLY A 127 13.46 20.08 6.49
C GLY A 127 14.21 20.62 5.27
N GLY A 128 14.82 21.81 5.38
CA GLY A 128 15.59 22.44 4.31
C GLY A 128 14.80 23.26 3.28
N ALA A 129 13.47 23.36 3.42
CA ALA A 129 12.61 24.21 2.59
C ALA A 129 11.63 25.00 3.46
N ASN A 130 11.11 26.12 2.95
CA ASN A 130 9.98 26.83 3.55
C ASN A 130 8.80 27.00 2.57
N TYR A 131 8.93 26.38 1.40
CA TYR A 131 7.89 26.28 0.38
C TYR A 131 8.05 24.96 -0.36
N LEU A 132 6.95 24.24 -0.51
CA LEU A 132 6.87 22.97 -1.23
C LEU A 132 5.47 22.83 -1.80
N ARG A 133 5.35 22.60 -3.10
CA ARG A 133 4.06 22.35 -3.78
C ARG A 133 4.21 21.21 -4.78
N ASN A 134 3.29 20.25 -4.77
CA ASN A 134 3.19 19.25 -5.84
C ASN A 134 2.56 19.91 -7.07
N SER A 135 3.40 20.58 -7.85
CA SER A 135 2.90 21.43 -8.93
C SER A 135 2.83 20.70 -10.25
N VAL A 136 3.60 19.63 -10.42
CA VAL A 136 3.73 18.90 -11.68
C VAL A 136 3.70 17.40 -11.44
N LYS A 137 2.93 16.69 -12.26
CA LYS A 137 3.02 15.23 -12.40
C LYS A 137 3.62 14.89 -13.74
N VAL A 138 4.72 14.15 -13.73
CA VAL A 138 5.44 13.77 -14.95
C VAL A 138 5.08 12.34 -15.30
N THR A 139 4.57 12.11 -16.51
CA THR A 139 4.43 10.74 -17.03
C THR A 139 5.61 10.39 -17.90
N ILE A 140 6.12 9.17 -17.79
CA ILE A 140 7.16 8.61 -18.63
C ILE A 140 6.64 7.31 -19.21
N ASP A 141 6.62 7.22 -20.54
CA ASP A 141 6.33 5.95 -21.21
C ASP A 141 7.48 4.98 -20.98
N ASP A 142 7.17 3.78 -20.48
CA ASP A 142 8.21 2.83 -20.09
C ASP A 142 8.86 2.12 -21.29
N TYR A 143 8.27 2.26 -22.47
CA TYR A 143 8.75 1.71 -23.73
C TYR A 143 9.66 2.70 -24.44
N ASP A 144 9.19 3.92 -24.74
CA ASP A 144 9.97 4.91 -25.52
C ASP A 144 10.60 6.05 -24.72
N GLY A 145 10.26 6.15 -23.43
CA GLY A 145 10.82 7.18 -22.55
C GLY A 145 10.30 8.58 -22.86
N SER A 146 9.23 8.73 -23.65
CA SER A 146 8.57 10.01 -23.88
C SER A 146 8.01 10.54 -22.56
N MET A 147 8.21 11.84 -22.32
CA MET A 147 7.81 12.49 -21.08
C MET A 147 6.74 13.54 -21.32
N ARG A 148 5.76 13.64 -20.41
CA ARG A 148 4.79 14.76 -20.38
C ARG A 148 4.70 15.31 -18.97
N PHE A 149 4.80 16.63 -18.84
CA PHE A 149 4.80 17.34 -17.55
C PHE A 149 3.44 18.00 -17.35
N TYR A 150 2.53 17.34 -16.64
CA TYR A 150 1.19 17.86 -16.39
C TYR A 150 1.16 18.83 -15.21
N VAL A 151 0.64 20.03 -15.43
CA VAL A 151 0.50 21.08 -14.41
C VAL A 151 -0.70 20.81 -13.51
N VAL A 152 -0.45 20.42 -12.26
CA VAL A 152 -1.48 20.10 -11.26
C VAL A 152 -1.85 21.31 -10.41
N GLN A 153 -0.91 22.23 -10.17
CA GLN A 153 -1.13 23.48 -9.42
C GLN A 153 -0.85 24.70 -10.31
N PRO A 154 -1.79 25.12 -11.17
CA PRO A 154 -1.57 26.25 -12.08
C PRO A 154 -1.37 27.60 -11.37
N ASP A 155 -1.85 27.71 -10.13
CA ASP A 155 -1.73 28.92 -9.31
C ASP A 155 -0.41 29.00 -8.52
N ASP A 156 0.47 28.01 -8.64
CA ASP A 156 1.79 28.05 -8.00
C ASP A 156 2.67 29.15 -8.61
N PRO A 157 3.04 30.21 -7.86
CA PRO A 157 3.83 31.32 -8.38
C PRO A 157 5.21 30.90 -8.89
N ILE A 158 5.84 29.88 -8.29
CA ILE A 158 7.16 29.40 -8.75
C ILE A 158 7.01 28.66 -10.08
N LEU A 159 6.00 27.79 -10.20
CA LEU A 159 5.74 27.08 -11.45
C LEU A 159 5.39 28.04 -12.59
N GLN A 160 4.60 29.09 -12.32
CA GLN A 160 4.25 30.09 -13.33
C GLN A 160 5.48 30.77 -13.97
N VAL A 161 6.56 30.97 -13.21
CA VAL A 161 7.82 31.50 -13.76
C VAL A 161 8.45 30.48 -14.71
N TRP A 162 8.53 29.21 -14.31
CA TRP A 162 9.07 28.15 -15.16
C TRP A 162 8.25 27.90 -16.42
N MET A 163 6.92 27.98 -16.33
CA MET A 163 6.03 27.87 -17.50
C MET A 163 6.25 29.00 -18.50
N ARG A 164 6.62 30.22 -18.06
CA ARG A 164 6.97 31.33 -18.97
C ARG A 164 8.33 31.12 -19.63
N LEU A 165 9.31 30.56 -18.90
CA LEU A 165 10.65 30.28 -19.43
C LEU A 165 10.66 29.09 -20.40
N TYR A 166 9.83 28.08 -20.16
CA TYR A 166 9.75 26.84 -20.96
C TYR A 166 8.31 26.55 -21.41
N PRO A 167 7.74 27.35 -22.33
CA PRO A 167 6.33 27.28 -22.68
C PRO A 167 5.91 25.96 -23.36
N THR A 168 6.86 25.22 -23.93
CA THR A 168 6.60 23.94 -24.61
C THR A 168 6.81 22.72 -23.72
N LEU A 169 7.36 22.89 -22.51
CA LEU A 169 7.67 21.77 -21.61
C LEU A 169 6.41 21.27 -20.88
N PHE A 170 5.51 22.17 -20.53
CA PHE A 170 4.38 21.89 -19.65
C PHE A 170 3.07 21.69 -20.41
N THR A 171 2.31 20.71 -19.97
CA THR A 171 0.99 20.34 -20.48
C THR A 171 -0.07 20.69 -19.45
N ARG A 172 -1.19 21.28 -19.89
CA ARG A 172 -2.32 21.57 -18.99
C ARG A 172 -2.98 20.26 -18.53
N LEU A 173 -3.44 20.22 -17.28
CA LEU A 173 -4.07 19.01 -16.73
C LEU A 173 -5.35 18.60 -17.48
N ASP A 174 -6.09 19.55 -18.05
CA ASP A 174 -7.29 19.27 -18.84
C ASP A 174 -7.00 18.53 -20.17
N GLN A 175 -5.74 18.46 -20.58
CA GLN A 175 -5.28 17.66 -21.73
C GLN A 175 -4.82 16.26 -21.31
N ALA A 176 -4.76 15.96 -20.01
CA ALA A 176 -4.45 14.63 -19.52
C ALA A 176 -5.65 13.68 -19.75
N PRO A 177 -5.42 12.43 -20.15
CA PRO A 177 -6.50 11.44 -20.25
C PRO A 177 -7.23 11.27 -18.91
N PRO A 178 -8.57 11.22 -18.86
CA PRO A 178 -9.31 11.06 -17.60
C PRO A 178 -8.90 9.82 -16.80
N GLY A 179 -8.59 8.72 -17.48
CA GLY A 179 -8.08 7.50 -16.84
C GLY A 179 -6.72 7.70 -16.16
N LEU A 180 -5.86 8.57 -16.69
CA LEU A 180 -4.60 8.92 -16.05
C LEU A 180 -4.83 9.72 -14.76
N ILE A 181 -5.74 10.72 -14.81
CA ILE A 181 -6.10 11.54 -13.65
C ILE A 181 -6.68 10.67 -12.53
N ALA A 182 -7.49 9.66 -12.87
CA ALA A 182 -8.04 8.72 -11.90
C ALA A 182 -6.97 7.87 -11.18
N HIS A 183 -5.75 7.78 -11.72
CA HIS A 183 -4.61 7.12 -11.08
C HIS A 183 -3.70 8.08 -10.31
N PHE A 184 -4.04 9.37 -10.21
CA PHE A 184 -3.23 10.31 -9.45
C PHE A 184 -3.34 10.05 -7.95
N ARG A 185 -2.20 9.78 -7.31
CA ARG A 185 -2.11 9.70 -5.86
C ARG A 185 -1.64 11.01 -5.25
N TYR A 186 -1.99 11.25 -3.99
CA TYR A 186 -1.38 12.34 -3.22
C TYR A 186 0.04 11.95 -2.82
N PRO A 187 1.06 12.80 -3.01
CA PRO A 187 2.46 12.38 -2.83
C PRO A 187 2.83 12.06 -1.39
N GLU A 188 3.72 11.08 -1.26
CA GLU A 188 4.18 10.60 0.03
C GLU A 188 5.08 11.63 0.73
N ASP A 189 6.10 12.16 0.05
CA ASP A 189 7.05 13.11 0.66
C ASP A 189 6.35 14.41 1.10
N LEU A 190 5.35 14.84 0.34
CA LEU A 190 4.55 16.02 0.67
C LEU A 190 3.71 15.77 1.93
N LEU A 191 3.03 14.63 2.03
CA LEU A 191 2.25 14.29 3.21
C LEU A 191 3.15 14.12 4.45
N ASN A 192 4.28 13.43 4.30
CA ASN A 192 5.29 13.28 5.36
C ASN A 192 5.77 14.66 5.85
N SER A 193 6.07 15.58 4.94
CA SER A 193 6.50 16.95 5.28
C SER A 193 5.40 17.75 5.98
N GLN A 194 4.16 17.67 5.49
CA GLN A 194 3.00 18.35 6.09
C GLN A 194 2.69 17.80 7.49
N ALA A 195 2.79 16.49 7.67
CA ALA A 195 2.59 15.84 8.96
C ALA A 195 3.67 16.24 9.98
N ALA A 196 4.94 16.32 9.56
CA ALA A 196 6.03 16.78 10.42
C ALA A 196 5.80 18.23 10.90
N LEU A 197 5.26 19.11 10.04
CA LEU A 197 4.85 20.45 10.44
C LEU A 197 3.66 20.43 11.39
N LEU A 198 2.61 19.68 11.04
CA LEU A 198 1.39 19.57 11.82
C LEU A 198 1.67 19.09 13.25
N ALA A 199 2.65 18.20 13.43
CA ALA A 199 3.05 17.67 14.72
C ALA A 199 3.38 18.75 15.77
N THR A 200 3.77 19.94 15.32
CA THR A 200 4.02 21.12 16.17
C THR A 200 2.96 22.21 15.97
N TYR A 201 2.59 22.54 14.73
CA TYR A 201 1.80 23.74 14.42
C TYR A 201 0.28 23.56 14.54
N HIS A 202 -0.21 22.37 14.92
CA HIS A 202 -1.62 22.20 15.29
C HIS A 202 -1.98 22.91 16.61
N MET A 203 -0.98 23.24 17.44
CA MET A 203 -1.15 23.99 18.69
C MET A 203 -1.29 25.47 18.35
N THR A 204 -2.51 26.01 18.46
CA THR A 204 -2.81 27.41 18.16
C THR A 204 -2.82 28.31 19.41
N ASP A 205 -2.95 27.73 20.61
CA ASP A 205 -2.83 28.48 21.86
C ASP A 205 -1.36 28.86 22.13
N PRO A 206 -1.03 30.15 22.36
CA PRO A 206 0.36 30.60 22.53
C PRO A 206 1.07 29.97 23.74
N GLN A 207 0.36 29.72 24.84
CA GLN A 207 0.95 29.16 26.05
C GLN A 207 1.25 27.67 25.85
N THR A 208 0.29 26.92 25.32
CA THR A 208 0.48 25.50 24.94
C THR A 208 1.62 25.35 23.94
N PHE A 209 1.69 26.22 22.92
CA PHE A 209 2.75 26.20 21.91
C PHE A 209 4.13 26.50 22.52
N TYR A 210 4.24 27.55 23.35
CA TYR A 210 5.49 27.92 24.00
C TYR A 210 6.01 26.82 24.93
N ASN A 211 5.10 26.21 25.71
CA ASN A 211 5.42 25.13 26.63
C ASN A 211 5.54 23.76 25.96
N ARG A 212 5.16 23.63 24.69
CA ARG A 212 5.18 22.37 23.92
C ARG A 212 4.38 21.25 24.60
N GLU A 213 3.22 21.60 25.17
CA GLU A 213 2.43 20.71 26.03
C GLU A 213 1.73 19.58 25.26
N ASP A 214 1.33 19.81 24.01
CA ASP A 214 0.65 18.82 23.14
C ASP A 214 1.48 18.53 21.88
N LEU A 215 2.80 18.37 22.03
CA LEU A 215 3.62 17.96 20.89
C LEU A 215 3.28 16.53 20.45
N TRP A 216 3.18 16.35 19.14
CA TRP A 216 2.99 15.03 18.51
C TRP A 216 4.29 14.53 17.90
N ASN A 217 4.36 13.22 17.71
CA ASN A 217 5.34 12.52 16.91
C ASN A 217 4.61 11.75 15.81
N ILE A 218 5.26 11.61 14.66
CA ILE A 218 4.88 10.56 13.70
C ILE A 218 5.08 9.22 14.40
N ALA A 219 4.11 8.31 14.27
CA ALA A 219 4.17 7.01 14.92
C ALA A 219 5.42 6.23 14.48
N GLN A 220 5.88 5.34 15.35
CA GLN A 220 7.02 4.46 15.09
C GLN A 220 6.54 3.04 14.79
N GLU A 221 7.29 2.34 13.95
CA GLU A 221 7.13 0.92 13.65
C GLU A 221 8.48 0.20 13.70
N THR A 222 8.44 -1.13 13.71
CA THR A 222 9.58 -2.03 13.72
C THR A 222 9.63 -2.75 12.38
N TYR A 223 10.37 -2.19 11.44
CA TYR A 223 10.59 -2.79 10.14
C TYR A 223 11.79 -3.73 10.17
N ALA A 224 11.56 -5.00 9.80
CA ALA A 224 12.48 -6.10 10.06
C ALA A 224 12.89 -6.18 11.55
N ASP A 225 14.01 -5.53 11.90
CA ASP A 225 14.58 -5.48 13.26
C ASP A 225 14.95 -4.05 13.70
N ARG A 226 14.52 -3.01 12.96
CA ARG A 226 14.86 -1.62 13.23
C ARG A 226 13.60 -0.80 13.52
N THR A 227 13.66 -0.04 14.62
CA THR A 227 12.64 0.98 14.88
C THR A 227 12.86 2.18 13.97
N GLN A 228 11.83 2.56 13.23
CA GLN A 228 11.83 3.71 12.34
C GLN A 228 10.53 4.51 12.49
N GLN A 229 10.54 5.76 12.03
CA GLN A 229 9.29 6.51 11.86
C GLN A 229 8.50 5.89 10.70
N MET A 230 7.18 5.77 10.89
CA MET A 230 6.30 5.40 9.80
C MET A 230 6.37 6.46 8.69
N GLN A 231 6.30 6.00 7.46
CA GLN A 231 6.04 6.85 6.31
C GLN A 231 4.57 6.73 5.91
N ALA A 232 4.07 7.73 5.21
CA ALA A 232 2.68 7.70 4.76
C ALA A 232 2.46 6.53 3.82
N TYR A 233 1.39 5.78 4.01
CA TYR A 233 1.09 4.61 3.19
C TYR A 233 -0.31 4.72 2.59
N TYR A 234 -0.45 4.14 1.39
CA TYR A 234 -1.69 4.16 0.67
C TYR A 234 -2.62 3.02 1.10
N THR A 235 -3.90 3.32 1.24
CA THR A 235 -4.93 2.34 1.54
C THR A 235 -6.26 2.76 0.94
N THR A 236 -7.16 1.80 0.78
CA THR A 236 -8.56 2.05 0.39
C THR A 236 -9.44 1.85 1.60
N LEU A 237 -10.18 2.89 1.99
CA LEU A 237 -11.09 2.82 3.13
C LEU A 237 -12.36 3.60 2.87
N ARG A 238 -13.41 3.29 3.63
CA ARG A 238 -14.61 4.11 3.72
C ARG A 238 -14.45 5.07 4.88
N LEU A 239 -14.40 6.37 4.58
CA LEU A 239 -14.33 7.42 5.60
C LEU A 239 -15.59 7.45 6.48
N PRO A 240 -15.49 7.84 7.76
CA PRO A 240 -16.66 8.06 8.60
C PRO A 240 -17.61 9.09 7.94
N GLY A 241 -18.88 8.72 7.81
CA GLY A 241 -19.91 9.58 7.18
C GLY A 241 -19.97 9.51 5.65
N GLU A 242 -19.02 8.84 4.99
CA GLU A 242 -19.02 8.63 3.54
C GLU A 242 -19.65 7.27 3.17
N SER A 243 -20.36 7.22 2.05
CA SER A 243 -20.99 5.98 1.57
C SER A 243 -20.06 5.14 0.69
N THR A 244 -19.02 5.74 0.14
CA THR A 244 -18.10 5.11 -0.81
C THR A 244 -16.71 4.93 -0.23
N THR A 245 -16.02 3.88 -0.66
CA THR A 245 -14.59 3.72 -0.40
C THR A 245 -13.79 4.71 -1.23
N GLU A 246 -12.65 5.14 -0.68
CA GLU A 246 -11.75 6.09 -1.31
C GLU A 246 -10.31 5.63 -1.14
N PHE A 247 -9.50 5.85 -2.19
CA PHE A 247 -8.06 5.68 -2.14
C PHE A 247 -7.40 6.90 -1.49
N ALA A 248 -6.55 6.66 -0.50
CA ALA A 248 -5.92 7.73 0.25
C ALA A 248 -4.59 7.31 0.87
N SER A 249 -3.79 8.31 1.22
CA SER A 249 -2.57 8.12 2.00
C SER A 249 -2.84 8.48 3.46
N ILE A 250 -2.36 7.68 4.40
CA ILE A 250 -2.57 7.84 5.85
C ILE A 250 -1.24 7.87 6.58
N LEU A 251 -1.17 8.68 7.63
CA LEU A 251 -0.06 8.69 8.58
C LEU A 251 -0.55 8.87 10.03
N PRO A 252 -0.30 7.90 10.94
CA PRO A 252 -0.69 7.99 12.34
C PRO A 252 0.28 8.82 13.21
N PHE A 253 -0.26 9.40 14.28
CA PHE A 253 0.48 10.18 15.29
C PHE A 253 0.38 9.58 16.70
N THR A 254 1.48 9.74 17.44
CA THR A 254 1.60 9.45 18.87
C THR A 254 2.03 10.71 19.62
N PRO A 255 1.84 10.82 20.95
CA PRO A 255 2.31 11.98 21.72
C PRO A 255 3.84 11.99 21.86
N SER A 256 4.46 13.17 21.98
CA SER A 256 5.92 13.33 22.03
C SER A 256 6.58 12.99 23.39
N GLY A 257 5.91 12.24 24.25
CA GLY A 257 6.40 11.89 25.60
C GLY A 257 7.12 10.54 25.62
N GLN A 258 8.09 10.39 26.53
CA GLN A 258 8.75 9.09 26.75
C GLN A 258 7.72 7.99 27.05
N ASN A 259 7.84 6.86 26.35
CA ASN A 259 7.00 5.67 26.50
C ASN A 259 5.49 5.88 26.26
N ARG A 260 5.08 7.01 25.66
CA ARG A 260 3.68 7.25 25.30
C ARG A 260 3.47 6.93 23.83
N ASN A 261 3.20 5.66 23.55
CA ASN A 261 3.06 5.18 22.18
C ASN A 261 1.61 4.92 21.77
N ASN A 262 0.63 5.37 22.56
CA ASN A 262 -0.78 5.28 22.18
C ASN A 262 -1.06 6.24 21.03
N MET A 263 -1.84 5.82 20.04
CA MET A 263 -2.27 6.73 18.98
C MET A 263 -3.23 7.76 19.54
N LEU A 264 -3.06 9.01 19.10
CA LEU A 264 -3.95 10.12 19.43
C LEU A 264 -4.64 10.70 18.20
N ALA A 265 -4.06 10.49 17.02
CA ALA A 265 -4.64 10.97 15.77
C ALA A 265 -4.04 10.21 14.58
N TRP A 266 -4.64 10.43 13.42
CA TRP A 266 -4.03 10.18 12.12
C TRP A 266 -4.37 11.32 11.17
N MET A 267 -3.48 11.56 10.23
CA MET A 267 -3.71 12.45 9.10
C MET A 267 -3.88 11.63 7.83
N MET A 268 -4.73 12.11 6.94
CA MET A 268 -5.03 11.49 5.66
C MET A 268 -5.03 12.52 4.56
N ALA A 269 -4.54 12.11 3.39
CA ALA A 269 -4.66 12.85 2.15
C ALA A 269 -5.49 12.06 1.14
N ARG A 270 -6.59 12.66 0.69
CA ARG A 270 -7.51 12.09 -0.29
C ARG A 270 -6.86 12.08 -1.67
N SER A 271 -6.93 10.93 -2.36
CA SER A 271 -6.36 10.76 -3.71
C SER A 271 -7.40 10.63 -4.82
N ASP A 272 -8.68 10.49 -4.50
CA ASP A 272 -9.72 10.39 -5.52
C ASP A 272 -10.38 11.74 -5.81
N GLN A 273 -10.82 11.92 -7.06
CA GLN A 273 -11.64 13.07 -7.45
C GLN A 273 -13.07 12.92 -6.90
N PRO A 274 -13.75 14.02 -6.53
CA PRO A 274 -13.35 15.43 -6.66
C PRO A 274 -12.53 15.96 -5.48
N ASN A 275 -12.21 15.12 -4.49
CA ASN A 275 -11.64 15.54 -3.21
C ASN A 275 -10.12 15.47 -3.14
N TYR A 276 -9.47 15.25 -4.29
CA TYR A 276 -8.02 15.13 -4.42
C TYR A 276 -7.28 16.24 -3.68
N GLY A 277 -6.35 15.86 -2.82
CA GLY A 277 -5.49 16.78 -2.06
C GLY A 277 -6.14 17.42 -0.83
N GLN A 278 -7.40 17.09 -0.51
CA GLN A 278 -7.96 17.44 0.79
C GLN A 278 -7.25 16.66 1.89
N LEU A 279 -6.83 17.39 2.92
CA LEU A 279 -6.17 16.85 4.10
C LEU A 279 -7.16 16.79 5.26
N LEU A 280 -7.24 15.63 5.89
CA LEU A 280 -8.10 15.38 7.04
C LEU A 280 -7.23 14.95 8.22
N VAL A 281 -7.56 15.44 9.41
CA VAL A 281 -6.93 15.01 10.66
C VAL A 281 -8.02 14.48 11.56
N TYR A 282 -7.97 13.19 11.86
CA TYR A 282 -8.89 12.57 12.79
C TYR A 282 -8.20 12.41 14.14
N ARG A 283 -8.80 12.99 15.18
CA ARG A 283 -8.32 12.86 16.56
C ARG A 283 -9.15 11.81 17.28
N PHE A 284 -8.48 10.86 17.93
CA PHE A 284 -9.16 9.90 18.78
C PHE A 284 -9.70 10.57 20.05
N PRO A 285 -10.87 10.14 20.57
CA PRO A 285 -11.44 10.70 21.80
C PRO A 285 -10.48 10.59 22.98
N GLN A 286 -10.36 11.67 23.76
CA GLN A 286 -9.59 11.66 25.00
C GLN A 286 -10.15 10.61 25.96
N GLY A 287 -9.27 9.82 26.59
CA GLY A 287 -9.63 8.76 27.54
C GLY A 287 -9.87 7.38 26.93
N LYS A 288 -9.95 7.24 25.60
CA LYS A 288 -9.89 5.92 24.94
C LYS A 288 -8.44 5.51 24.67
N LEU A 289 -8.09 4.30 25.08
CA LEU A 289 -6.78 3.72 24.78
C LEU A 289 -6.79 3.15 23.35
N VAL A 290 -6.06 3.80 22.44
CA VAL A 290 -5.81 3.28 21.09
C VAL A 290 -4.32 2.96 20.99
N PHE A 291 -3.98 1.70 20.77
CA PHE A 291 -2.57 1.29 20.70
C PHE A 291 -1.86 1.88 19.48
N GLY A 292 -0.60 2.29 19.62
CA GLY A 292 0.24 2.59 18.47
C GLY A 292 0.76 1.35 17.74
N PRO A 293 1.24 1.50 16.50
CA PRO A 293 1.86 0.42 15.74
C PRO A 293 2.94 -0.32 16.54
N GLN A 294 3.89 0.40 17.14
CA GLN A 294 4.94 -0.21 17.98
C GLN A 294 4.40 -1.01 19.18
N GLN A 295 3.27 -0.58 19.78
CA GLN A 295 2.66 -1.32 20.89
C GLN A 295 1.98 -2.60 20.40
N ILE A 296 1.36 -2.54 19.22
CA ILE A 296 0.79 -3.73 18.58
C ILE A 296 1.89 -4.71 18.18
N GLU A 297 3.00 -4.24 17.61
CA GLU A 297 4.15 -5.10 17.30
C GLU A 297 4.73 -5.75 18.56
N ALA A 298 4.81 -5.02 19.67
CA ALA A 298 5.22 -5.60 20.95
C ALA A 298 4.25 -6.71 21.41
N ARG A 299 2.95 -6.52 21.23
CA ARG A 299 1.93 -7.55 21.52
C ARG A 299 2.04 -8.75 20.58
N ILE A 300 2.28 -8.53 19.30
CA ILE A 300 2.55 -9.59 18.31
C ILE A 300 3.75 -10.43 18.74
N ASN A 301 4.81 -9.78 19.22
CA ASN A 301 6.00 -10.49 19.73
C ASN A 301 5.77 -11.20 21.07
N GLN A 302 4.76 -10.80 21.84
CA GLN A 302 4.38 -11.44 23.11
C GLN A 302 3.40 -12.61 22.91
N GLU A 303 2.72 -12.70 21.76
CA GLU A 303 1.80 -13.78 21.45
C GLU A 303 2.57 -15.11 21.30
N PRO A 304 2.35 -16.12 22.18
CA PRO A 304 3.16 -17.33 22.20
C PRO A 304 3.15 -18.12 20.88
N ALA A 305 2.00 -18.21 20.20
CA ALA A 305 1.90 -18.92 18.93
C ALA A 305 2.73 -18.25 17.83
N ILE A 306 2.76 -16.92 17.80
CA ILE A 306 3.50 -16.15 16.79
C ILE A 306 4.99 -16.16 17.10
N SER A 307 5.36 -15.83 18.35
CA SER A 307 6.76 -15.72 18.76
C SER A 307 7.51 -17.05 18.63
N SER A 308 6.89 -18.17 18.96
CA SER A 308 7.46 -19.51 18.76
C SER A 308 7.67 -19.81 17.27
N GLN A 309 6.67 -19.54 16.42
CA GLN A 309 6.75 -19.80 14.98
C GLN A 309 7.80 -18.92 14.28
N VAL A 310 7.86 -17.62 14.61
CA VAL A 310 8.89 -16.71 14.12
C VAL A 310 10.28 -17.19 14.53
N SER A 311 10.44 -17.62 15.78
CA SER A 311 11.73 -18.12 16.29
C SER A 311 12.17 -19.42 15.60
N LEU A 312 11.22 -20.25 15.13
CA LEU A 312 11.51 -21.46 14.35
C LEU A 312 11.92 -21.14 12.92
N TRP A 313 11.26 -20.18 12.27
CA TRP A 313 11.59 -19.76 10.91
C TRP A 313 12.87 -18.94 10.83
N ASN A 314 13.22 -18.24 11.90
CA ASN A 314 14.44 -17.45 11.99
C ASN A 314 15.63 -18.31 12.47
N GLN A 315 15.84 -19.47 11.84
CA GLN A 315 16.91 -20.42 12.15
C GLN A 315 17.70 -20.80 10.89
N GLN A 316 18.94 -21.26 11.11
CA GLN A 316 19.89 -21.85 10.15
C GLN A 316 19.47 -21.79 8.67
N GLY A 317 19.88 -20.73 7.97
CA GLY A 317 19.72 -20.62 6.53
C GLY A 317 18.47 -19.87 6.06
N SER A 318 17.54 -19.52 6.95
CA SER A 318 16.42 -18.61 6.64
C SER A 318 16.34 -17.42 7.60
N GLN A 319 15.74 -16.34 7.12
CA GLN A 319 15.45 -15.14 7.91
C GLN A 319 13.99 -14.75 7.75
N VAL A 320 13.34 -14.41 8.86
CA VAL A 320 12.00 -13.81 8.85
C VAL A 320 12.13 -12.31 8.62
N LEU A 321 11.40 -11.80 7.64
CA LEU A 321 11.27 -10.37 7.38
C LEU A 321 9.86 -9.92 7.74
N ARG A 322 9.76 -9.00 8.71
CA ARG A 322 8.50 -8.33 9.05
C ARG A 322 8.31 -7.14 8.13
N GLY A 323 7.17 -7.08 7.43
CA GLY A 323 6.80 -5.91 6.65
C GLY A 323 6.22 -4.79 7.52
N ASN A 324 5.89 -3.68 6.87
CA ASN A 324 5.29 -2.50 7.50
C ASN A 324 3.94 -2.83 8.13
N VAL A 325 3.60 -2.16 9.22
CA VAL A 325 2.28 -2.29 9.85
C VAL A 325 1.31 -1.29 9.22
N LEU A 326 0.24 -1.81 8.62
CA LEU A 326 -0.86 -0.98 8.13
C LEU A 326 -1.85 -0.75 9.27
N VAL A 327 -2.07 0.52 9.62
CA VAL A 327 -3.11 0.95 10.56
C VAL A 327 -4.35 1.34 9.77
N ILE A 328 -5.44 0.59 9.92
CA ILE A 328 -6.68 0.79 9.16
C ILE A 328 -7.79 1.18 10.16
N PRO A 329 -8.20 2.46 10.18
CA PRO A 329 -9.36 2.89 10.94
C PRO A 329 -10.64 2.22 10.40
N LEU A 330 -11.42 1.60 11.28
CA LEU A 330 -12.69 0.95 10.96
C LEU A 330 -13.75 1.37 11.96
N GLU A 331 -14.59 2.35 11.60
CA GLU A 331 -15.64 2.89 12.47
C GLU A 331 -15.08 3.29 13.85
N ASP A 332 -15.47 2.59 14.92
CA ASP A 332 -15.02 2.83 16.30
C ASP A 332 -13.77 2.03 16.71
N ALA A 333 -13.19 1.27 15.78
CA ALA A 333 -12.06 0.39 16.01
C ALA A 333 -10.87 0.69 15.09
N VAL A 334 -9.72 0.10 15.42
CA VAL A 334 -8.53 0.14 14.57
C VAL A 334 -8.07 -1.28 14.32
N LEU A 335 -7.90 -1.60 13.04
CA LEU A 335 -7.34 -2.84 12.56
C LEU A 335 -5.87 -2.64 12.21
N TYR A 336 -5.02 -3.56 12.63
CA TYR A 336 -3.61 -3.59 12.27
C TYR A 336 -3.36 -4.79 11.38
N VAL A 337 -2.65 -4.61 10.27
CA VAL A 337 -2.30 -5.69 9.35
C VAL A 337 -0.79 -5.64 9.12
N GLN A 338 -0.10 -6.76 9.35
CA GLN A 338 1.33 -6.88 9.15
C GLN A 338 1.66 -8.16 8.36
N PRO A 339 2.27 -8.05 7.17
CA PRO A 339 2.73 -9.21 6.43
C PRO A 339 4.06 -9.75 7.01
N LEU A 340 4.23 -11.07 6.94
CA LEU A 340 5.44 -11.77 7.37
C LEU A 340 5.98 -12.59 6.20
N TYR A 341 7.21 -12.26 5.82
CA TYR A 341 7.93 -12.91 4.73
C TYR A 341 9.05 -13.79 5.27
N ILE A 342 9.43 -14.81 4.50
CA ILE A 342 10.63 -15.60 4.74
C ILE A 342 11.54 -15.48 3.52
N GLN A 343 12.83 -15.29 3.76
CA GLN A 343 13.87 -15.35 2.74
C GLN A 343 14.94 -16.36 3.11
N ALA A 344 15.53 -17.02 2.11
CA ALA A 344 16.71 -17.85 2.31
C ALA A 344 17.97 -16.98 2.36
N GLN A 345 18.95 -17.36 3.17
CA GLN A 345 20.23 -16.63 3.24
C GLN A 345 21.04 -16.75 1.93
N SER A 346 20.89 -17.88 1.23
CA SER A 346 21.55 -18.14 -0.05
C SER A 346 20.82 -17.55 -1.26
N SER A 347 19.54 -17.22 -1.12
CA SER A 347 18.71 -16.67 -2.21
C SER A 347 17.76 -15.60 -1.65
N PRO A 348 18.03 -14.31 -1.91
CA PRO A 348 17.35 -13.19 -1.26
C PRO A 348 16.01 -12.85 -1.91
N LEU A 349 15.16 -13.85 -2.21
CA LEU A 349 13.80 -13.62 -2.72
C LEU A 349 12.80 -13.87 -1.58
N PRO A 350 12.24 -12.81 -0.96
CA PRO A 350 11.27 -12.96 0.12
C PRO A 350 9.94 -13.52 -0.40
N GLU A 351 9.38 -14.49 0.32
CA GLU A 351 8.08 -15.06 0.04
C GLU A 351 7.12 -14.74 1.19
N LEU A 352 5.91 -14.25 0.88
CA LEU A 352 4.87 -14.01 1.88
C LEU A 352 4.41 -15.35 2.47
N LYS A 353 4.55 -15.53 3.78
CA LYS A 353 4.18 -16.78 4.46
C LYS A 353 2.99 -16.64 5.38
N ARG A 354 2.86 -15.49 6.04
CA ARG A 354 1.74 -15.22 6.97
C ARG A 354 1.31 -13.76 6.89
N ILE A 355 0.08 -13.54 7.31
CA ILE A 355 -0.51 -12.24 7.56
C ILE A 355 -0.93 -12.24 9.04
N ILE A 356 -0.44 -11.26 9.76
CA ILE A 356 -0.81 -11.00 11.14
C ILE A 356 -1.84 -9.89 11.13
N VAL A 357 -2.95 -10.13 11.79
CA VAL A 357 -4.02 -9.15 11.97
C VAL A 357 -4.25 -8.96 13.46
N ALA A 358 -4.30 -7.72 13.91
CA ALA A 358 -4.52 -7.41 15.31
C ALA A 358 -5.61 -6.34 15.50
N SER A 359 -6.20 -6.37 16.68
CA SER A 359 -7.05 -5.33 17.25
C SER A 359 -6.57 -5.02 18.67
N THR A 360 -7.28 -4.14 19.38
CA THR A 360 -7.00 -3.82 20.80
C THR A 360 -6.99 -5.06 21.70
N GLY A 361 -7.84 -6.05 21.41
CA GLY A 361 -8.07 -7.20 22.29
C GLY A 361 -7.43 -8.52 21.84
N ALA A 362 -7.06 -8.63 20.56
CA ALA A 362 -6.67 -9.91 19.98
C ALA A 362 -5.61 -9.76 18.89
N VAL A 363 -4.75 -10.77 18.76
CA VAL A 363 -3.72 -10.88 17.73
C VAL A 363 -3.83 -12.24 17.07
N VAL A 364 -4.01 -12.27 15.75
CA VAL A 364 -4.17 -13.49 14.97
C VAL A 364 -3.13 -13.55 13.86
N MET A 365 -2.50 -14.71 13.67
CA MET A 365 -1.64 -14.98 12.52
C MET A 365 -2.25 -16.08 11.66
N SER A 366 -2.30 -15.88 10.34
CA SER A 366 -2.83 -16.86 9.39
C SER A 366 -2.05 -16.84 8.08
N ASP A 367 -2.17 -17.90 7.28
CA ASP A 367 -1.73 -17.93 5.89
C ASP A 367 -2.67 -17.15 4.95
N ARG A 368 -3.87 -16.81 5.43
CA ARG A 368 -4.90 -16.11 4.66
C ARG A 368 -5.54 -14.97 5.44
N LEU A 369 -5.71 -13.82 4.77
CA LEU A 369 -6.27 -12.61 5.39
C LEU A 369 -7.72 -12.81 5.85
N ASP A 370 -8.56 -13.47 5.06
CA ASP A 370 -9.97 -13.73 5.39
C ASP A 370 -10.12 -14.62 6.63
N VAL A 371 -9.22 -15.61 6.79
CA VAL A 371 -9.19 -16.49 7.96
C VAL A 371 -8.73 -15.73 9.20
N ALA A 372 -7.68 -14.90 9.08
CA ALA A 372 -7.22 -14.05 10.17
C ALA A 372 -8.30 -13.07 10.63
N LEU A 373 -8.98 -12.40 9.70
CA LEU A 373 -10.08 -11.47 9.99
C LEU A 373 -11.28 -12.18 10.64
N GLY A 374 -11.67 -13.34 10.12
CA GLY A 374 -12.77 -14.13 10.68
C GLY A 374 -12.49 -14.58 12.12
N ALA A 375 -11.26 -15.03 12.40
CA ALA A 375 -10.84 -15.40 13.75
C ALA A 375 -10.75 -14.20 14.69
N LEU A 376 -10.24 -13.05 14.20
CA LEU A 376 -10.18 -11.81 14.97
C LEU A 376 -11.58 -11.32 15.36
N GLY A 377 -12.54 -11.37 14.43
CA GLY A 377 -13.93 -11.00 14.67
C GLY A 377 -14.65 -11.89 15.70
N GLN A 378 -14.15 -13.12 15.91
CA GLN A 378 -14.60 -14.04 16.96
C GLN A 378 -13.86 -13.84 18.30
N GLY A 379 -12.98 -12.83 18.39
CA GLY A 379 -12.18 -12.56 19.59
C GLY A 379 -11.09 -13.60 19.88
N ARG A 380 -10.71 -14.43 18.90
CA ARG A 380 -9.63 -15.42 19.06
C ARG A 380 -8.27 -14.75 18.96
N SER A 381 -7.29 -15.30 19.68
CA SER A 381 -5.87 -14.92 19.56
C SER A 381 -5.01 -16.16 19.30
N GLY A 382 -3.86 -15.97 18.65
CA GLY A 382 -2.92 -17.01 18.28
C GLY A 382 -2.88 -17.32 16.77
N GLU A 383 -2.23 -18.42 16.40
CA GLU A 383 -2.17 -18.86 15.00
C GLU A 383 -3.44 -19.63 14.62
N VAL A 384 -4.09 -19.20 13.53
CA VAL A 384 -5.24 -19.86 12.93
C VAL A 384 -4.92 -20.13 11.47
N LEU A 385 -4.75 -21.40 11.12
CA LEU A 385 -4.53 -21.81 9.74
C LEU A 385 -5.87 -21.97 9.03
N ALA A 386 -5.90 -21.63 7.75
CA ALA A 386 -6.98 -22.06 6.89
C ALA A 386 -7.05 -23.59 6.93
N SER A 387 -8.15 -24.15 7.43
CA SER A 387 -8.43 -25.56 7.18
C SER A 387 -8.57 -25.70 5.66
N ALA A 388 -7.75 -26.55 5.03
CA ALA A 388 -8.17 -27.15 3.76
C ALA A 388 -9.58 -27.72 4.03
N ALA A 389 -10.54 -27.39 3.16
CA ALA A 389 -11.96 -27.70 3.36
C ALA A 389 -12.19 -29.11 3.94
N PRO A 390 -13.19 -29.32 4.81
CA PRO A 390 -13.41 -30.63 5.37
C PRO A 390 -13.87 -31.58 4.26
N ALA A 391 -13.01 -32.53 3.89
CA ALA A 391 -13.48 -33.78 3.34
C ALA A 391 -14.40 -34.40 4.40
N SER A 392 -15.63 -34.67 3.99
CA SER A 392 -16.68 -35.37 4.71
C SER A 392 -16.14 -36.56 5.52
N ALA A 393 -15.98 -36.36 6.83
CA ALA A 393 -15.75 -37.45 7.76
C ALA A 393 -17.11 -37.94 8.28
N GLN A 394 -17.62 -39.00 7.65
CA GLN A 394 -18.63 -39.86 8.26
C GLN A 394 -18.02 -40.50 9.51
N ALA A 395 -18.49 -40.10 10.69
CA ALA A 395 -18.17 -40.78 11.94
C ALA A 395 -19.31 -41.75 12.29
N GLN A 396 -19.01 -43.05 12.23
CA GLN A 396 -19.80 -44.10 12.90
C GLN A 396 -19.67 -43.98 14.43
N PRO A 397 -20.68 -44.41 15.21
CA PRO A 397 -20.74 -44.15 16.64
C PRO A 397 -19.99 -45.20 17.47
N GLN A 398 -19.28 -44.75 18.52
CA GLN A 398 -18.87 -45.58 19.65
C GLN A 398 -19.38 -44.98 20.99
N PRO A 399 -19.66 -45.82 21.99
CA PRO A 399 -20.57 -45.50 23.10
C PRO A 399 -19.93 -44.73 24.26
N GLN A 400 -20.68 -43.80 24.83
CA GLN A 400 -20.40 -43.12 26.10
C GLN A 400 -20.72 -44.01 27.31
N PRO A 401 -20.00 -43.82 28.45
CA PRO A 401 -20.56 -44.01 29.78
C PRO A 401 -21.10 -42.70 30.36
N SER A 402 -22.27 -42.81 30.99
CA SER A 402 -23.06 -41.79 31.65
C SER A 402 -22.41 -41.11 32.86
N GLY A 403 -22.84 -39.86 33.11
CA GLY A 403 -23.27 -39.44 34.45
C GLY A 403 -22.82 -38.06 34.91
N ALA A 404 -23.71 -37.06 34.86
CA ALA A 404 -24.04 -36.14 35.97
C ALA A 404 -25.01 -35.03 35.50
N THR A 405 -26.09 -34.86 36.26
CA THR A 405 -27.25 -33.97 36.04
C THR A 405 -27.09 -32.64 36.77
N THR A 406 -27.24 -31.49 36.09
CA THR A 406 -27.94 -30.25 36.56
C THR A 406 -28.05 -29.20 35.42
N PRO A 407 -28.78 -28.06 35.56
CA PRO A 407 -29.88 -27.62 34.67
C PRO A 407 -29.45 -26.86 33.39
N GLN A 408 -28.75 -27.53 32.46
CA GLN A 408 -28.41 -26.98 31.14
C GLN A 408 -29.31 -27.45 29.98
N THR A 409 -30.28 -28.33 30.23
CA THR A 409 -31.05 -28.98 29.16
C THR A 409 -31.99 -28.04 28.41
N VAL A 410 -32.62 -27.08 29.09
CA VAL A 410 -33.62 -26.20 28.43
C VAL A 410 -32.98 -25.25 27.41
N SER A 411 -31.80 -24.70 27.70
CA SER A 411 -31.09 -23.79 26.78
C SER A 411 -30.45 -24.53 25.60
N ALA A 412 -30.00 -25.76 25.81
CA ALA A 412 -29.40 -26.58 24.75
C ALA A 412 -30.44 -27.05 23.73
N ASP A 413 -31.64 -27.41 24.19
CA ASP A 413 -32.75 -27.86 23.35
C ASP A 413 -33.32 -26.70 22.51
N LEU A 414 -33.48 -25.51 23.09
CA LEU A 414 -33.90 -24.30 22.37
C LEU A 414 -32.87 -23.87 21.31
N ALA A 415 -31.58 -23.98 21.61
CA ALA A 415 -30.50 -23.68 20.66
C ALA A 415 -30.37 -24.73 19.55
N ALA A 416 -30.74 -25.99 19.81
CA ALA A 416 -30.85 -27.02 18.78
C ALA A 416 -32.04 -26.72 17.85
N ALA A 417 -33.22 -26.44 18.41
CA ALA A 417 -34.42 -26.10 17.62
C ALA A 417 -34.20 -24.85 16.74
N ALA A 418 -33.55 -23.80 17.26
CA ALA A 418 -33.28 -22.59 16.48
C ALA A 418 -32.34 -22.86 15.29
N ARG A 419 -31.37 -23.75 15.45
CA ARG A 419 -30.46 -24.15 14.36
C ARG A 419 -31.18 -24.97 13.28
N ASP A 420 -32.13 -25.81 13.67
CA ASP A 420 -32.90 -26.61 12.71
C ASP A 420 -33.86 -25.74 11.89
N HIS A 421 -34.53 -24.76 12.51
CA HIS A 421 -35.35 -23.77 11.80
C HIS A 421 -34.51 -22.87 10.88
N LEU A 422 -33.29 -22.48 11.29
CA LEU A 422 -32.39 -21.70 10.44
C LEU A 422 -31.98 -22.48 9.18
N ARG A 423 -31.65 -23.78 9.33
CA ARG A 423 -31.34 -24.65 8.18
C ARG A 423 -32.55 -24.85 7.26
N ALA A 424 -33.75 -24.96 7.82
CA ALA A 424 -34.98 -25.06 7.05
C ALA A 424 -35.27 -23.78 6.26
N ALA A 425 -35.01 -22.61 6.85
CA ALA A 425 -35.09 -21.31 6.18
C ALA A 425 -34.08 -21.21 5.02
N GLU A 426 -32.81 -21.57 5.25
CA GLU A 426 -31.78 -21.57 4.19
C GLU A 426 -32.14 -22.51 3.02
N ALA A 427 -32.70 -23.69 3.34
CA ALA A 427 -33.18 -24.62 2.32
C ALA A 427 -34.40 -24.10 1.54
N ALA A 428 -35.29 -23.35 2.19
CA ALA A 428 -36.43 -22.68 1.55
C ALA A 428 -35.98 -21.54 0.63
N ALA A 429 -35.02 -20.72 1.07
CA ALA A 429 -34.41 -19.67 0.27
C ALA A 429 -33.70 -20.23 -0.98
N GLY A 430 -32.99 -21.35 -0.83
CA GLY A 430 -32.35 -22.06 -1.95
C GLY A 430 -33.34 -22.60 -3.00
N ARG A 431 -34.60 -22.84 -2.62
CA ARG A 431 -35.69 -23.25 -3.53
C ARG A 431 -36.56 -22.07 -4.01
N GLY A 432 -36.24 -20.84 -3.61
CA GLY A 432 -37.03 -19.64 -3.95
C GLY A 432 -38.39 -19.55 -3.24
N ASP A 433 -38.61 -20.33 -2.19
CA ASP A 433 -39.86 -20.34 -1.41
C ASP A 433 -39.77 -19.34 -0.25
N TRP A 434 -40.07 -18.08 -0.56
CA TRP A 434 -39.98 -16.96 0.38
C TRP A 434 -41.04 -16.99 1.48
N ALA A 435 -42.17 -17.67 1.26
CA ALA A 435 -43.22 -17.83 2.26
C ALA A 435 -42.79 -18.82 3.35
N ALA A 436 -42.20 -19.95 2.95
CA ALA A 436 -41.61 -20.90 3.89
C ALA A 436 -40.41 -20.28 4.62
N TYR A 437 -39.54 -19.53 3.92
CA TYR A 437 -38.43 -18.79 4.55
C TYR A 437 -38.91 -17.85 5.67
N GLY A 438 -39.94 -17.04 5.39
CA GLY A 438 -40.49 -16.12 6.39
C GLY A 438 -41.06 -16.82 7.61
N THR A 439 -41.70 -17.98 7.41
CA THR A 439 -42.27 -18.79 8.50
C THR A 439 -41.18 -19.40 9.39
N GLU A 440 -40.15 -19.98 8.79
CA GLU A 440 -39.02 -20.57 9.51
C GLU A 440 -38.19 -19.50 10.25
N MET A 441 -37.96 -18.34 9.64
CA MET A 441 -37.27 -17.22 10.29
C MET A 441 -38.06 -16.62 11.46
N ALA A 442 -39.39 -16.61 11.41
CA ALA A 442 -40.21 -16.21 12.55
C ALA A 442 -40.05 -17.17 13.74
N ALA A 443 -39.97 -18.48 13.47
CA ALA A 443 -39.72 -19.49 14.50
C ALA A 443 -38.32 -19.35 15.13
N VAL A 444 -37.29 -19.02 14.32
CA VAL A 444 -35.94 -18.70 14.84
C VAL A 444 -35.99 -17.52 15.80
N HIS A 445 -36.63 -16.41 15.44
CA HIS A 445 -36.73 -15.24 16.32
C HIS A 445 -37.44 -15.57 17.64
N GLN A 446 -38.55 -16.32 17.58
CA GLN A 446 -39.30 -16.70 18.78
C GLN A 446 -38.47 -17.59 19.73
N LEU A 447 -37.63 -18.49 19.19
CA LEU A 447 -36.76 -19.34 19.99
C LEU A 447 -35.57 -18.55 20.58
N LEU A 448 -35.05 -17.57 19.85
CA LEU A 448 -34.01 -16.65 20.35
C LEU A 448 -34.53 -15.76 21.48
N ASP A 449 -35.78 -15.28 21.38
CA ASP A 449 -36.43 -14.52 22.45
C ASP A 449 -36.62 -15.37 23.72
N GLN A 450 -36.99 -16.65 23.56
CA GLN A 450 -37.10 -17.61 24.67
C GLN A 450 -35.74 -17.91 25.30
N LEU A 451 -34.67 -18.02 24.48
CA LEU A 451 -33.29 -18.16 24.94
C LEU A 451 -32.81 -16.93 25.71
N ALA A 452 -33.10 -15.73 25.22
CA ALA A 452 -32.77 -14.47 25.88
C ALA A 452 -33.52 -14.32 27.21
N ALA A 453 -34.80 -14.69 27.26
CA ALA A 453 -35.59 -14.72 28.49
C ALA A 453 -35.11 -15.77 29.50
N ALA A 454 -34.58 -16.91 29.03
CA ALA A 454 -33.98 -17.94 29.87
C ALA A 454 -32.58 -17.57 30.39
N ALA A 455 -31.83 -16.75 29.64
CA ALA A 455 -30.51 -16.26 30.02
C ALA A 455 -30.54 -15.00 30.92
N GLY A 456 -31.67 -14.29 30.98
CA GLY A 456 -31.87 -13.06 31.75
C GLY A 456 -32.41 -13.25 33.18
N ARG A 457 -32.11 -14.38 33.85
CA ARG A 457 -32.40 -14.60 35.28
C ARG A 457 -31.13 -14.78 36.10
#